data_AF-A0A9E1UR29-F1
#
_entry.id   AF-A0A9E1UR29-F1
#
_cell.length_a   1.000
_cell.length_b   1.000
_cell.length_c   1.000
_cell.angle_alpha   90.00
_cell.angle_beta   90.00
_cell.angle_gamma   90.00
#
_symmetry.space_group_name_H-M   'P 1'
#
loop_
_entity.id
_entity.type
_entity.pdbx_description
1 polymer ?
#
loop_
_entity_poly.entity_id
_entity_poly.type
_entity_poly.pdbx_seq_one_letter_code
_entity_poly.pdbx_strand_id
1 'polypeptide(L)'
;MLRTALALACATVMLRAAGTTPAGCLKAQSAPQFRSGHTLMPLTRYGWTLPFDLRVELAERWGFCLEFGGYVTENSVAKLDDPASVESKLVALTASNPKRYPLFVICNRSFPKVVPDEAWCRDADGKFLNGKAVSLDGNVWDPKMRTVHSPEAPDVVWQQAGKLRADPIAKIRAKCPIAIVLNGGEYGLGVIGFGQKVWEKDPAVLKAKGERSWFEYISKRKAYQEVLVADTVKAVVPDRLLYIYYPTSGGTHRDRYGGWNRWYWDYTQMQVVSDLPSSESYYRHFNTGYTGKQDQLTMILNARGFEIAQGKPLSYNWLCAGWPRKSPAKNLSPIDRYMGFLKCFYTAGMIGGNAGYYTYPKGRFKAPFPEGEPPHWLQQMVAFGRVHALFSHLEDFLRDGDLLPGPRKHVWSKGQPAYEFPTGDAEARVVARKHREHDEWLVTGWAAGGPEREVKVTIPDLGEITLQARPSGAVYRVTKDATRLVDEDGLLPTAKL
;
A
#
# COMPACT_ATOMS: atom_id res chain seq x y z
N MET A 1 -13.95 75.20 -25.58
CA MET A 1 -14.01 73.76 -25.92
C MET A 1 -12.79 73.06 -25.32
N LEU A 2 -12.96 72.35 -24.20
CA LEU A 2 -12.37 71.04 -23.92
C LEU A 2 -12.81 70.65 -22.50
N ARG A 3 -13.64 69.60 -22.42
CA ARG A 3 -14.16 69.02 -21.18
C ARG A 3 -13.12 68.03 -20.67
N THR A 4 -12.65 68.20 -19.43
CA THR A 4 -11.83 67.20 -18.73
C THR A 4 -12.76 66.34 -17.89
N ALA A 5 -13.06 65.14 -18.37
CA ALA A 5 -13.77 64.12 -17.62
C ALA A 5 -12.76 63.31 -16.80
N LEU A 6 -12.85 63.41 -15.47
CA LEU A 6 -12.08 62.59 -14.53
C LEU A 6 -12.81 61.24 -14.39
N ALA A 7 -12.28 60.20 -15.03
CA ALA A 7 -12.77 58.84 -14.85
C ALA A 7 -12.24 58.28 -13.52
N LEU A 8 -13.14 58.07 -12.56
CA LEU A 8 -12.86 57.37 -11.32
C LEU A 8 -12.71 55.87 -11.63
N ALA A 9 -11.49 55.38 -11.67
CA ALA A 9 -11.22 53.94 -11.78
C ALA A 9 -11.49 53.28 -10.42
N CYS A 10 -12.68 52.69 -10.25
CA CYS A 10 -12.95 51.73 -9.19
C CYS A 10 -12.07 50.48 -9.42
N ALA A 11 -10.90 50.45 -8.80
CA ALA A 11 -10.13 49.22 -8.66
C ALA A 11 -10.86 48.31 -7.67
N THR A 12 -11.71 47.43 -8.18
CA THR A 12 -12.22 46.29 -7.43
C THR A 12 -11.03 45.38 -7.16
N VAL A 13 -10.39 45.53 -6.01
CA VAL A 13 -9.48 44.53 -5.47
C VAL A 13 -10.33 43.28 -5.25
N MET A 14 -10.29 42.35 -6.21
CA MET A 14 -10.73 40.99 -5.94
C MET A 14 -9.82 40.46 -4.83
N LEU A 15 -10.29 40.51 -3.58
CA LEU A 15 -9.79 39.64 -2.53
C LEU A 15 -9.91 38.22 -3.08
N ARG A 16 -8.79 37.63 -3.52
CA ARG A 16 -8.73 36.18 -3.68
C ARG A 16 -9.03 35.60 -2.30
N ALA A 17 -10.18 34.93 -2.17
CA ALA A 17 -10.49 34.16 -0.99
C ALA A 17 -9.26 33.29 -0.64
N ALA A 18 -8.81 33.36 0.60
CA ALA A 18 -7.70 32.55 1.05
C ALA A 18 -8.09 31.07 0.89
N GLY A 19 -7.34 30.31 0.08
CA GLY A 19 -7.65 28.91 -0.17
C GLY A 19 -7.60 28.05 1.11
N THR A 20 -8.35 26.95 1.12
CA THR A 20 -8.42 26.02 2.25
C THR A 20 -7.12 25.22 2.38
N THR A 21 -6.59 25.11 3.60
CA THR A 21 -5.45 24.22 3.86
C THR A 21 -5.90 22.75 3.88
N PRO A 22 -5.01 21.78 3.58
CA PRO A 22 -5.37 20.37 3.67
C PRO A 22 -5.94 19.93 5.03
N ALA A 23 -5.34 20.38 6.13
CA ALA A 23 -5.82 20.07 7.48
C ALA A 23 -7.18 20.74 7.75
N GLY A 24 -7.37 21.99 7.33
CA GLY A 24 -8.66 22.69 7.43
C GLY A 24 -9.77 21.98 6.64
N CYS A 25 -9.45 21.47 5.45
CA CYS A 25 -10.39 20.70 4.63
C CYS A 25 -10.81 19.38 5.29
N LEU A 26 -9.89 18.67 5.96
CA LEU A 26 -10.27 17.47 6.72
C LEU A 26 -11.11 17.83 7.96
N LYS A 27 -10.75 18.92 8.66
CA LYS A 27 -11.48 19.37 9.85
C LYS A 27 -12.94 19.72 9.56
N ALA A 28 -13.18 20.37 8.42
CA ALA A 28 -14.51 20.75 7.96
C ALA A 28 -15.39 19.57 7.50
N GLN A 29 -14.81 18.38 7.26
CA GLN A 29 -15.56 17.20 6.88
C GLN A 29 -16.05 16.42 8.10
N SER A 30 -17.18 15.74 7.95
CA SER A 30 -17.63 14.70 8.87
C SER A 30 -16.59 13.57 8.90
N ALA A 31 -16.00 13.36 10.07
CA ALA A 31 -15.06 12.27 10.27
C ALA A 31 -15.79 10.92 10.22
N PRO A 32 -15.14 9.86 9.73
CA PRO A 32 -15.69 8.51 9.80
C PRO A 32 -15.80 8.03 11.26
N GLN A 33 -16.79 7.19 11.53
CA GLN A 33 -17.08 6.66 12.87
C GLN A 33 -16.56 5.23 12.99
N PHE A 34 -15.51 5.05 13.78
CA PHE A 34 -14.92 3.75 14.05
C PHE A 34 -15.70 3.01 15.15
N ARG A 35 -15.83 1.68 15.03
CA ARG A 35 -16.43 0.84 16.07
C ARG A 35 -15.60 0.93 17.35
N SER A 36 -16.21 1.25 18.48
CA SER A 36 -15.49 1.25 19.77
C SER A 36 -14.80 -0.10 20.03
N GLY A 37 -13.53 -0.06 20.41
CA GLY A 37 -12.74 -1.26 20.74
C GLY A 37 -12.27 -2.10 19.55
N HIS A 38 -12.41 -1.62 18.31
CA HIS A 38 -11.83 -2.32 17.14
C HIS A 38 -10.31 -2.50 17.25
N THR A 39 -9.78 -3.51 16.58
CA THR A 39 -8.35 -3.84 16.57
C THR A 39 -7.72 -3.85 15.17
N LEU A 40 -8.42 -3.29 14.18
CA LEU A 40 -7.84 -3.07 12.85
C LEU A 40 -6.53 -2.31 12.92
N MET A 41 -5.63 -2.66 12.00
CA MET A 41 -4.29 -2.06 11.95
C MET A 41 -4.40 -0.64 11.40
N PRO A 42 -3.87 0.37 12.10
CA PRO A 42 -3.99 1.76 11.65
C PRO A 42 -3.35 1.95 10.27
N LEU A 43 -3.96 2.84 9.49
CA LEU A 43 -3.49 3.15 8.14
C LEU A 43 -2.15 3.88 8.19
N THR A 44 -1.28 3.61 7.24
CA THR A 44 -0.03 4.36 7.08
C THR A 44 -0.03 5.08 5.75
N ARG A 45 1.05 5.81 5.47
CA ARG A 45 1.25 6.46 4.17
C ARG A 45 2.71 6.40 3.75
N TYR A 46 2.93 6.47 2.45
CA TYR A 46 4.27 6.51 1.88
C TYR A 46 4.36 7.54 0.76
N GLY A 47 5.42 8.34 0.78
CA GLY A 47 5.65 9.43 -0.16
C GLY A 47 6.36 10.61 0.53
N TRP A 48 6.37 11.77 -0.10
CA TRP A 48 6.91 12.95 0.57
C TRP A 48 6.03 13.38 1.74
N THR A 49 6.69 13.88 2.76
CA THR A 49 6.19 14.22 4.08
C THR A 49 5.05 15.24 4.10
N LEU A 50 3.99 14.98 4.88
CA LEU A 50 2.85 15.90 5.05
C LEU A 50 3.17 17.03 6.04
N PRO A 51 2.40 18.15 6.03
CA PRO A 51 2.48 19.16 7.08
C PRO A 51 2.05 18.60 8.45
N PHE A 52 2.59 19.14 9.54
CA PHE A 52 2.32 18.68 10.91
C PHE A 52 0.82 18.56 11.22
N ASP A 53 0.05 19.65 11.03
CA ASP A 53 -1.37 19.68 11.37
C ASP A 53 -2.21 18.64 10.61
N LEU A 54 -1.81 18.31 9.37
CA LEU A 54 -2.49 17.30 8.58
C LEU A 54 -2.23 15.89 9.12
N ARG A 55 -1.00 15.61 9.59
CA ARG A 55 -0.67 14.31 10.19
C ARG A 55 -1.41 14.08 11.49
N VAL A 56 -1.50 15.13 12.32
CA VAL A 56 -2.26 15.09 13.57
C VAL A 56 -3.74 14.82 13.28
N GLU A 57 -4.35 15.59 12.38
CA GLU A 57 -5.76 15.41 12.01
C GLU A 57 -6.05 14.00 11.47
N LEU A 58 -5.19 13.48 10.58
CA LEU A 58 -5.34 12.12 10.05
C LEU A 58 -5.28 11.05 11.15
N ALA A 59 -4.40 11.24 12.14
CA ALA A 59 -4.28 10.31 13.26
C ALA A 59 -5.47 10.38 14.23
N GLU A 60 -5.98 11.58 14.49
CA GLU A 60 -7.06 11.77 15.47
C GLU A 60 -8.42 11.30 14.95
N ARG A 61 -8.69 11.47 13.66
CA ARG A 61 -10.07 11.38 13.14
C ARG A 61 -10.24 10.47 11.94
N TRP A 62 -9.16 10.01 11.30
CA TRP A 62 -9.23 9.29 10.02
C TRP A 62 -8.64 7.88 10.05
N GLY A 63 -8.22 7.40 11.23
CA GLY A 63 -7.71 6.04 11.44
C GLY A 63 -6.29 5.80 10.92
N PHE A 64 -5.51 6.86 10.73
CA PHE A 64 -4.10 6.75 10.34
C PHE A 64 -3.18 6.70 11.57
N CYS A 65 -2.00 6.12 11.39
CA CYS A 65 -0.87 6.38 12.28
C CYS A 65 -0.36 7.81 12.13
N LEU A 66 0.22 8.34 13.20
CA LEU A 66 0.98 9.58 13.16
C LEU A 66 2.27 9.34 12.35
N GLU A 67 2.43 10.06 11.23
CA GLU A 67 3.63 9.99 10.40
C GLU A 67 4.81 10.71 11.06
N PHE A 68 5.88 9.99 11.39
CA PHE A 68 7.13 10.61 11.85
C PHE A 68 7.73 11.54 10.78
N GLY A 69 7.78 11.08 9.53
CA GLY A 69 8.26 11.83 8.38
C GLY A 69 8.64 10.90 7.23
N GLY A 70 9.63 11.33 6.44
CA GLY A 70 10.27 10.48 5.45
C GLY A 70 11.14 9.39 6.09
N TYR A 71 12.15 8.92 5.35
CA TYR A 71 13.10 7.94 5.86
C TYR A 71 13.76 8.39 7.17
N VAL A 72 13.74 7.49 8.17
CA VAL A 72 14.42 7.71 9.45
C VAL A 72 15.93 7.59 9.25
N THR A 73 16.62 8.71 9.44
CA THR A 73 18.07 8.89 9.29
C THR A 73 18.65 9.57 10.52
N GLU A 74 19.98 9.58 10.67
CA GLU A 74 20.68 10.36 11.70
C GLU A 74 20.26 11.85 11.69
N ASN A 75 20.07 12.44 10.51
CA ASN A 75 19.64 13.83 10.40
C ASN A 75 18.21 14.06 10.90
N SER A 76 17.29 13.11 10.71
CA SER A 76 15.93 13.25 11.24
C SER A 76 15.88 13.09 12.76
N VAL A 77 16.73 12.23 13.34
CA VAL A 77 16.74 12.01 14.79
C VAL A 77 17.51 13.09 15.54
N ALA A 78 18.51 13.73 14.93
CA ALA A 78 19.18 14.90 15.50
C ALA A 78 18.20 16.07 15.77
N LYS A 79 17.10 16.15 15.02
CA LYS A 79 16.05 17.16 15.27
C LYS A 79 15.25 16.91 16.54
N LEU A 80 15.38 15.73 17.15
CA LEU A 80 14.73 15.40 18.43
C LEU A 80 15.35 16.13 19.62
N ASP A 81 16.48 16.81 19.41
CA ASP A 81 17.15 17.65 20.40
C ASP A 81 16.60 19.08 20.43
N ASP A 82 15.81 19.47 19.41
CA ASP A 82 15.09 20.74 19.36
C ASP A 82 13.59 20.52 19.64
N PRO A 83 13.05 20.94 20.80
CA PRO A 83 11.62 20.82 21.11
C PRO A 83 10.69 21.55 20.14
N ALA A 84 11.19 22.56 19.40
CA ALA A 84 10.41 23.30 18.42
C ALA A 84 10.28 22.56 17.08
N SER A 85 11.12 21.54 16.83
CA SER A 85 11.10 20.75 15.60
C SER A 85 9.78 19.97 15.45
N VAL A 86 9.43 19.66 14.19
CA VAL A 86 8.24 18.86 13.90
C VAL A 86 8.41 17.45 14.44
N GLU A 87 9.59 16.86 14.28
CA GLU A 87 9.94 15.53 14.75
C GLU A 87 9.78 15.40 16.28
N SER A 88 10.26 16.38 17.05
CA SER A 88 10.09 16.41 18.52
C SER A 88 8.61 16.49 18.93
N LYS A 89 7.84 17.35 18.26
CA LYS A 89 6.40 17.52 18.54
C LYS A 89 5.61 16.23 18.27
N LEU A 90 5.94 15.51 17.19
CA LEU A 90 5.28 14.25 16.85
C LEU A 90 5.61 13.15 17.87
N VAL A 91 6.88 13.04 18.26
CA VAL A 91 7.31 12.09 19.31
C VAL A 91 6.64 12.41 20.64
N ALA A 92 6.54 13.70 21.01
CA ALA A 92 5.86 14.12 22.23
C ALA A 92 4.35 13.78 22.22
N LEU A 93 3.67 13.96 21.09
CA LEU A 93 2.26 13.56 20.93
C LEU A 93 2.08 12.05 21.16
N THR A 94 2.89 11.21 20.50
CA THR A 94 2.85 9.76 20.72
C THR A 94 3.20 9.38 22.16
N ALA A 95 4.20 10.02 22.77
CA ALA A 95 4.55 9.75 24.18
C ALA A 95 3.39 10.06 25.13
N SER A 96 2.65 11.15 24.88
CA SER A 96 1.51 11.57 25.71
C SER A 96 0.29 10.65 25.58
N ASN A 97 0.02 10.11 24.38
CA ASN A 97 -1.08 9.19 24.15
C ASN A 97 -0.80 8.28 22.93
N PRO A 98 -0.09 7.15 23.12
CA PRO A 98 0.32 6.30 22.00
C PRO A 98 -0.86 5.56 21.35
N LYS A 99 -1.99 5.42 22.05
CA LYS A 99 -3.22 4.85 21.48
C LYS A 99 -3.91 5.80 20.51
N ARG A 100 -3.96 7.10 20.85
CA ARG A 100 -4.53 8.14 19.98
C ARG A 100 -3.57 8.54 18.85
N TYR A 101 -2.28 8.50 19.10
CA TYR A 101 -1.24 8.88 18.15
C TYR A 101 -0.24 7.74 17.92
N PRO A 102 -0.68 6.58 17.38
CA PRO A 102 0.23 5.49 17.11
C PRO A 102 1.24 5.92 16.05
N LEU A 103 2.52 6.02 16.41
CA LEU A 103 3.56 6.49 15.49
C LEU A 103 3.92 5.40 14.48
N PHE A 104 4.09 5.79 13.22
CA PHE A 104 4.79 4.95 12.26
C PHE A 104 6.06 5.61 11.72
N VAL A 105 7.04 4.77 11.37
CA VAL A 105 8.32 5.18 10.81
C VAL A 105 8.61 4.45 9.51
N ILE A 106 9.45 5.04 8.67
CA ILE A 106 9.92 4.43 7.42
C ILE A 106 11.42 4.16 7.54
N CYS A 107 11.84 2.91 7.37
CA CYS A 107 13.25 2.57 7.31
C CYS A 107 13.95 3.35 6.20
N ASN A 108 15.13 3.90 6.49
CA ASN A 108 15.99 4.38 5.40
C ASN A 108 16.45 3.22 4.50
N ARG A 109 17.04 3.59 3.37
CA ARG A 109 17.60 2.64 2.39
C ARG A 109 19.13 2.69 2.36
N SER A 110 19.77 3.17 3.43
CA SER A 110 21.22 3.38 3.45
C SER A 110 22.01 2.07 3.43
N PHE A 111 23.21 2.12 2.89
CA PHE A 111 24.15 1.00 2.83
C PHE A 111 25.47 1.36 3.51
N PRO A 112 26.20 0.38 4.06
CA PRO A 112 27.58 0.60 4.49
C PRO A 112 28.40 1.20 3.34
N LYS A 113 29.17 2.25 3.64
CA LYS A 113 30.01 2.95 2.66
C LYS A 113 31.23 2.14 2.23
N VAL A 114 31.69 1.27 3.12
CA VAL A 114 32.82 0.36 2.92
C VAL A 114 32.26 -1.05 3.04
N VAL A 115 32.36 -1.84 1.98
CA VAL A 115 31.92 -3.23 1.91
C VAL A 115 33.05 -4.09 1.37
N PRO A 116 33.10 -5.38 1.72
CA PRO A 116 34.01 -6.33 1.07
C PRO A 116 33.73 -6.41 -0.43
N ASP A 117 34.75 -6.74 -1.23
CA ASP A 117 34.62 -6.89 -2.68
C ASP A 117 33.59 -7.97 -3.05
N GLU A 118 33.43 -8.99 -2.19
CA GLU A 118 32.43 -10.05 -2.30
C GLU A 118 30.98 -9.54 -2.31
N ALA A 119 30.75 -8.29 -1.88
CA ALA A 119 29.43 -7.66 -1.96
C ALA A 119 28.97 -7.44 -3.41
N TRP A 120 29.91 -7.45 -4.37
CA TRP A 120 29.70 -7.13 -5.77
C TRP A 120 29.97 -8.34 -6.67
N CYS A 121 29.25 -8.40 -7.79
CA CYS A 121 29.51 -9.40 -8.82
C CYS A 121 30.87 -9.17 -9.48
N ARG A 122 31.59 -10.25 -9.73
CA ARG A 122 32.90 -10.26 -10.41
C ARG A 122 32.92 -11.26 -11.56
N ASP A 123 33.65 -10.95 -12.63
CA ASP A 123 33.89 -11.94 -13.69
C ASP A 123 34.95 -12.99 -13.28
N ALA A 124 35.28 -13.90 -14.19
CA ALA A 124 36.29 -14.93 -13.96
C ALA A 124 37.71 -14.37 -13.73
N ASP A 125 38.00 -13.14 -14.18
CA ASP A 125 39.26 -12.44 -13.93
C ASP A 125 39.24 -11.68 -12.60
N GLY A 126 38.12 -11.71 -11.86
CA GLY A 126 37.93 -10.96 -10.62
C GLY A 126 37.54 -9.49 -10.82
N LYS A 127 37.24 -9.04 -12.04
CA LYS A 127 36.85 -7.64 -12.31
C LYS A 127 35.40 -7.40 -11.96
N PHE A 128 35.10 -6.23 -11.39
CA PHE A 128 33.73 -5.84 -11.06
C PHE A 128 32.83 -5.75 -12.28
N LEU A 129 31.61 -6.27 -12.13
CA LEU A 129 30.60 -6.27 -13.17
C LEU A 129 29.55 -5.17 -12.96
N ASN A 130 29.26 -4.46 -14.05
CA ASN A 130 28.25 -3.41 -14.11
C ASN A 130 26.98 -3.91 -14.80
N GLY A 131 25.87 -3.24 -14.53
CA GLY A 131 24.56 -3.57 -15.10
C GLY A 131 23.78 -2.36 -15.60
N LYS A 132 22.55 -2.64 -16.02
CA LYS A 132 21.54 -1.64 -16.35
C LYS A 132 20.20 -2.14 -15.84
N ALA A 133 19.58 -1.41 -14.91
CA ALA A 133 18.25 -1.74 -14.45
C ALA A 133 17.21 -1.14 -15.40
N VAL A 134 16.52 -1.99 -16.16
CA VAL A 134 15.46 -1.59 -17.10
C VAL A 134 14.22 -2.42 -16.83
N SER A 135 13.07 -1.79 -16.60
CA SER A 135 11.79 -2.50 -16.43
C SER A 135 11.18 -2.92 -17.77
N LEU A 136 10.12 -3.73 -17.72
CA LEU A 136 9.41 -4.24 -18.90
C LEU A 136 8.90 -3.16 -19.86
N ASP A 137 8.51 -2.00 -19.34
CA ASP A 137 8.05 -0.86 -20.13
C ASP A 137 9.20 -0.03 -20.74
N GLY A 138 10.44 -0.52 -20.61
CA GLY A 138 11.63 0.14 -21.12
C GLY A 138 12.15 1.27 -20.22
N ASN A 139 11.53 1.52 -19.06
CA ASN A 139 12.00 2.56 -18.16
C ASN A 139 13.36 2.16 -17.56
N VAL A 140 14.35 3.04 -17.73
CA VAL A 140 15.70 2.83 -17.21
C VAL A 140 15.77 3.42 -15.81
N TRP A 141 15.86 2.56 -14.81
CA TRP A 141 15.93 2.92 -13.40
C TRP A 141 17.33 3.37 -13.00
N ASP A 142 18.34 2.66 -13.51
CA ASP A 142 19.74 3.05 -13.36
C ASP A 142 20.49 2.73 -14.67
N PRO A 143 20.84 3.76 -15.47
CA PRO A 143 21.53 3.58 -16.74
C PRO A 143 22.99 3.14 -16.57
N LYS A 144 23.56 3.29 -15.37
CA LYS A 144 24.95 3.00 -15.05
C LYS A 144 25.01 2.30 -13.71
N MET A 145 24.32 1.17 -13.53
CA MET A 145 24.42 0.40 -12.29
C MET A 145 25.87 -0.07 -12.15
N ARG A 146 26.68 0.74 -11.44
CA ARG A 146 28.16 0.73 -11.50
C ARG A 146 28.79 -0.45 -10.77
N THR A 147 27.99 -1.20 -10.02
CA THR A 147 28.32 -2.50 -9.45
C THR A 147 26.99 -3.19 -9.17
N VAL A 148 26.84 -4.44 -9.59
CA VAL A 148 25.66 -5.25 -9.26
C VAL A 148 25.93 -6.02 -7.98
N HIS A 149 24.99 -5.99 -7.02
CA HIS A 149 25.10 -6.78 -5.81
C HIS A 149 25.16 -8.28 -6.14
N SER A 150 26.14 -8.96 -5.54
CA SER A 150 26.21 -10.41 -5.58
C SER A 150 25.08 -11.01 -4.72
N PRO A 151 24.31 -12.00 -5.22
CA PRO A 151 23.44 -12.81 -4.37
C PRO A 151 24.20 -13.48 -3.22
N GLU A 152 25.51 -13.69 -3.39
CA GLU A 152 26.42 -14.27 -2.40
C GLU A 152 27.18 -13.23 -1.58
N ALA A 153 26.71 -11.97 -1.58
CA ALA A 153 27.27 -10.94 -0.72
C ALA A 153 27.27 -11.38 0.76
N PRO A 154 28.37 -11.13 1.49
CA PRO A 154 28.55 -11.65 2.84
C PRO A 154 27.60 -10.97 3.84
N ASP A 155 27.22 -11.72 4.87
CA ASP A 155 26.25 -11.30 5.89
C ASP A 155 26.56 -9.94 6.53
N VAL A 156 27.85 -9.64 6.71
CA VAL A 156 28.32 -8.37 7.30
C VAL A 156 27.74 -7.15 6.57
N VAL A 157 27.52 -7.22 5.26
CA VAL A 157 26.91 -6.14 4.47
C VAL A 157 25.47 -5.90 4.92
N TRP A 158 24.69 -6.98 5.06
CA TRP A 158 23.28 -6.91 5.40
C TRP A 158 23.04 -6.63 6.88
N GLN A 159 23.90 -7.15 7.76
CA GLN A 159 23.90 -6.82 9.19
C GLN A 159 24.20 -5.34 9.41
N GLN A 160 25.21 -4.78 8.73
CA GLN A 160 25.50 -3.36 8.79
C GLN A 160 24.37 -2.50 8.18
N ALA A 161 23.78 -2.94 7.07
CA ALA A 161 22.61 -2.29 6.48
C ALA A 161 21.40 -2.30 7.45
N GLY A 162 21.19 -3.41 8.17
CA GLY A 162 20.22 -3.53 9.25
C GLY A 162 20.49 -2.53 10.37
N LYS A 163 21.74 -2.46 10.85
CA LYS A 163 22.17 -1.52 11.89
C LYS A 163 21.95 -0.06 11.50
N LEU A 164 22.31 0.33 10.27
CA LEU A 164 22.09 1.69 9.74
C LEU A 164 20.60 2.09 9.68
N ARG A 165 19.69 1.12 9.61
CA ARG A 165 18.23 1.35 9.68
C ARG A 165 17.74 1.36 11.12
N ALA A 166 18.22 0.42 11.94
CA ALA A 166 17.75 0.21 13.31
C ALA A 166 18.24 1.29 14.28
N ASP A 167 19.52 1.69 14.21
CA ASP A 167 20.12 2.65 15.16
C ASP A 167 19.33 3.97 15.28
N PRO A 168 18.96 4.68 14.19
CA PRO A 168 18.16 5.89 14.33
C PRO A 168 16.71 5.58 14.77
N ILE A 169 16.13 4.44 14.39
CA ILE A 169 14.81 4.03 14.89
C ILE A 169 14.84 3.79 16.41
N ALA A 170 15.90 3.19 16.94
CA ALA A 170 16.07 2.96 18.37
C ALA A 170 16.09 4.28 19.17
N LYS A 171 16.70 5.34 18.61
CA LYS A 171 16.71 6.68 19.22
C LYS A 171 15.30 7.29 19.33
N ILE A 172 14.43 7.03 18.34
CA ILE A 172 13.01 7.41 18.43
C ILE A 172 12.30 6.55 19.48
N ARG A 173 12.50 5.22 19.42
CA ARG A 173 11.86 4.25 20.33
C ARG A 173 12.16 4.52 21.81
N ALA A 174 13.35 5.04 22.11
CA ALA A 174 13.74 5.45 23.46
C ALA A 174 12.90 6.60 24.02
N LYS A 175 12.22 7.38 23.17
CA LYS A 175 11.38 8.52 23.56
C LYS A 175 9.89 8.22 23.51
N CYS A 176 9.43 7.34 22.62
CA CYS A 176 8.03 6.92 22.54
C CYS A 176 7.87 5.53 21.88
N PRO A 177 6.73 4.84 22.06
CA PRO A 177 6.42 3.61 21.32
C PRO A 177 6.31 3.84 19.81
N ILE A 178 6.65 2.81 19.03
CA ILE A 178 6.50 2.80 17.57
C ILE A 178 5.52 1.69 17.20
N ALA A 179 4.38 2.06 16.61
CA ALA A 179 3.31 1.12 16.28
C ALA A 179 3.59 0.35 14.99
N ILE A 180 4.03 1.03 13.92
CA ILE A 180 4.28 0.40 12.61
C ILE A 180 5.64 0.83 12.06
N VAL A 181 6.37 -0.14 11.52
CA VAL A 181 7.58 0.09 10.73
C VAL A 181 7.32 -0.29 9.28
N LEU A 182 7.50 0.68 8.38
CA LEU A 182 7.48 0.43 6.94
C LEU A 182 8.91 0.30 6.41
N ASN A 183 9.23 -0.84 5.80
CA ASN A 183 10.43 -0.99 5.00
C ASN A 183 10.05 -0.85 3.52
N GLY A 184 10.36 0.31 2.94
CA GLY A 184 10.02 0.62 1.56
C GLY A 184 10.75 -0.24 0.51
N GLY A 185 11.58 -1.21 0.90
CA GLY A 185 12.23 -2.14 -0.03
C GLY A 185 13.04 -1.46 -1.13
N GLU A 186 13.14 -2.13 -2.29
CA GLU A 186 13.82 -1.63 -3.50
C GLU A 186 15.31 -1.25 -3.29
N TYR A 187 16.05 -2.10 -2.59
CA TYR A 187 17.49 -1.96 -2.42
C TYR A 187 18.19 -3.31 -2.29
N GLY A 188 19.53 -3.29 -2.34
CA GLY A 188 20.36 -4.50 -2.26
C GLY A 188 20.09 -5.43 -3.43
N LEU A 189 19.90 -6.72 -3.17
CA LEU A 189 19.58 -7.69 -4.22
C LEU A 189 18.23 -7.36 -4.88
N GLY A 190 18.26 -7.20 -6.20
CA GLY A 190 17.08 -6.92 -7.03
C GLY A 190 16.35 -8.17 -7.53
N VAL A 191 15.53 -7.98 -8.56
CA VAL A 191 14.83 -9.07 -9.27
C VAL A 191 15.67 -9.58 -10.46
N ILE A 192 15.36 -10.78 -10.93
CA ILE A 192 16.02 -11.44 -12.06
C ILE A 192 16.05 -10.56 -13.31
N GLY A 193 14.96 -9.86 -13.59
CA GLY A 193 14.82 -8.97 -14.75
C GLY A 193 15.89 -7.88 -14.80
N PHE A 194 16.46 -7.49 -13.65
CA PHE A 194 17.55 -6.51 -13.58
C PHE A 194 18.94 -7.17 -13.58
N GLY A 195 19.14 -8.22 -12.77
CA GLY A 195 20.48 -8.70 -12.45
C GLY A 195 20.98 -9.91 -13.22
N GLN A 196 20.09 -10.72 -13.82
CA GLN A 196 20.45 -12.06 -14.30
C GLN A 196 21.66 -12.09 -15.25
N LYS A 197 21.68 -11.21 -16.26
CA LYS A 197 22.78 -11.16 -17.25
C LYS A 197 24.16 -10.88 -16.64
N VAL A 198 24.17 -10.23 -15.48
CA VAL A 198 25.40 -9.94 -14.74
C VAL A 198 25.74 -11.12 -13.84
N TRP A 199 24.75 -11.67 -13.13
CA TRP A 199 24.92 -12.86 -12.29
C TRP A 199 25.40 -14.09 -13.06
N GLU A 200 25.01 -14.24 -14.33
CA GLU A 200 25.47 -15.32 -15.22
C GLU A 200 26.96 -15.25 -15.58
N LYS A 201 27.63 -14.14 -15.29
CA LYS A 201 29.07 -13.97 -15.57
C LYS A 201 29.95 -14.19 -14.34
N ASP A 202 29.34 -14.35 -13.16
CA ASP A 202 30.04 -14.50 -11.90
C ASP A 202 30.17 -15.99 -11.52
N PRO A 203 31.39 -16.57 -11.53
CA PRO A 203 31.59 -17.99 -11.23
C PRO A 203 31.13 -18.39 -9.82
N ALA A 204 31.25 -17.50 -8.83
CA ALA A 204 30.81 -17.78 -7.46
C ALA A 204 29.28 -17.89 -7.41
N VAL A 205 28.59 -17.00 -8.13
CA VAL A 205 27.12 -17.02 -8.23
C VAL A 205 26.63 -18.24 -9.00
N LEU A 206 27.28 -18.61 -10.10
CA LEU A 206 26.94 -19.81 -10.87
C LEU A 206 27.14 -21.08 -10.04
N LYS A 207 28.27 -21.18 -9.33
CA LYS A 207 28.57 -22.29 -8.43
C LYS A 207 27.53 -22.39 -7.32
N ALA A 208 27.22 -21.27 -6.66
CA ALA A 208 26.25 -21.22 -5.58
C ALA A 208 24.86 -21.59 -6.07
N LYS A 209 24.37 -21.00 -7.16
CA LYS A 209 23.07 -21.34 -7.76
C LYS A 209 22.95 -22.84 -8.04
N GLY A 210 23.96 -23.43 -8.66
CA GLY A 210 23.94 -24.83 -9.11
C GLY A 210 22.77 -25.07 -10.08
N GLU A 211 22.11 -26.22 -9.92
CA GLU A 211 21.03 -26.68 -10.80
C GLU A 211 19.68 -25.98 -10.56
N ARG A 212 19.54 -25.24 -9.46
CA ARG A 212 18.30 -24.53 -9.09
C ARG A 212 17.88 -23.54 -10.17
N SER A 213 16.58 -23.25 -10.26
CA SER A 213 16.13 -22.16 -11.14
C SER A 213 16.64 -20.80 -10.63
N TRP A 214 16.83 -19.84 -11.55
CA TRP A 214 17.15 -18.46 -11.14
C TRP A 214 16.09 -17.88 -10.19
N PHE A 215 14.81 -18.25 -10.38
CA PHE A 215 13.71 -17.75 -9.56
C PHE A 215 13.77 -18.25 -8.13
N GLU A 216 13.95 -19.55 -7.94
CA GLU A 216 14.14 -20.15 -6.62
C GLU A 216 15.38 -19.56 -5.92
N TYR A 217 16.52 -19.56 -6.61
CA TYR A 217 17.80 -19.12 -6.04
C TYR A 217 17.75 -17.66 -5.59
N ILE A 218 17.32 -16.73 -6.45
CA ILE A 218 17.29 -15.30 -6.14
C ILE A 218 16.23 -14.98 -5.09
N SER A 219 15.09 -15.68 -5.09
CA SER A 219 14.06 -15.50 -4.05
C SER A 219 14.59 -15.93 -2.69
N LYS A 220 15.30 -17.06 -2.60
CA LYS A 220 15.93 -17.52 -1.36
C LYS A 220 17.01 -16.56 -0.87
N ARG A 221 17.89 -16.08 -1.77
CA ARG A 221 18.95 -15.11 -1.40
C ARG A 221 18.38 -13.75 -1.00
N LYS A 222 17.29 -13.30 -1.64
CA LYS A 222 16.59 -12.07 -1.24
C LYS A 222 15.95 -12.22 0.14
N ALA A 223 15.24 -13.31 0.39
CA ALA A 223 14.65 -13.59 1.70
C ALA A 223 15.73 -13.61 2.79
N TYR A 224 16.85 -14.29 2.54
CA TYR A 224 17.98 -14.34 3.46
C TYR A 224 18.54 -12.96 3.82
N GLN A 225 18.81 -12.11 2.81
CA GLN A 225 19.24 -10.72 3.03
C GLN A 225 18.22 -9.96 3.89
N GLU A 226 16.95 -9.99 3.51
CA GLU A 226 15.94 -9.14 4.11
C GLU A 226 15.56 -9.61 5.51
N VAL A 227 15.69 -10.90 5.83
CA VAL A 227 15.55 -11.40 7.22
C VAL A 227 16.61 -10.79 8.13
N LEU A 228 17.89 -10.76 7.73
CA LEU A 228 18.96 -10.14 8.54
C LEU A 228 18.67 -8.66 8.84
N VAL A 229 18.18 -7.93 7.82
CA VAL A 229 17.79 -6.52 7.97
C VAL A 229 16.54 -6.38 8.83
N ALA A 230 15.50 -7.17 8.56
CA ALA A 230 14.24 -7.15 9.28
C ALA A 230 14.45 -7.48 10.75
N ASP A 231 15.14 -8.55 11.09
CA ASP A 231 15.39 -8.96 12.47
C ASP A 231 16.10 -7.88 13.27
N THR A 232 17.12 -7.24 12.67
CA THR A 232 17.84 -6.12 13.32
C THR A 232 16.90 -4.94 13.62
N VAL A 233 16.01 -4.59 12.69
CA VAL A 233 15.04 -3.51 12.91
C VAL A 233 13.94 -3.92 13.90
N LYS A 234 13.43 -5.15 13.78
CA LYS A 234 12.40 -5.71 14.66
C LYS A 234 12.88 -5.78 16.11
N ALA A 235 14.16 -6.06 16.34
CA ALA A 235 14.78 -6.13 17.65
C ALA A 235 14.77 -4.79 18.41
N VAL A 236 14.87 -3.65 17.71
CA VAL A 236 14.82 -2.32 18.36
C VAL A 236 13.39 -1.80 18.56
N VAL A 237 12.38 -2.49 18.03
CA VAL A 237 10.95 -2.19 18.22
C VAL A 237 10.15 -3.48 18.45
N PRO A 238 10.43 -4.22 19.54
CA PRO A 238 9.84 -5.54 19.77
C PRO A 238 8.32 -5.46 20.06
N ASP A 239 7.85 -4.31 20.54
CA ASP A 239 6.46 -4.03 20.90
C ASP A 239 5.62 -3.40 19.77
N ARG A 240 6.16 -3.34 18.55
CA ARG A 240 5.41 -2.87 17.38
C ARG A 240 4.21 -3.76 17.08
N LEU A 241 3.20 -3.20 16.42
CA LEU A 241 2.11 -3.95 15.82
C LEU A 241 2.54 -4.67 14.54
N LEU A 242 3.24 -3.96 13.65
CA LEU A 242 3.64 -4.49 12.35
C LEU A 242 4.99 -3.97 11.86
N TYR A 243 5.73 -4.86 11.21
CA TYR A 243 6.79 -4.55 10.24
C TYR A 243 6.33 -4.99 8.85
N ILE A 244 6.22 -4.04 7.93
CA ILE A 244 5.75 -4.31 6.57
C ILE A 244 6.83 -3.99 5.56
N TYR A 245 7.22 -5.00 4.76
CA TYR A 245 8.15 -4.84 3.64
C TYR A 245 7.41 -4.54 2.33
N TYR A 246 8.00 -3.74 1.45
CA TYR A 246 7.47 -3.42 0.13
C TYR A 246 8.23 -4.12 -1.02
N PRO A 247 7.52 -4.81 -1.92
CA PRO A 247 6.34 -5.64 -1.67
C PRO A 247 6.75 -7.07 -1.26
N THR A 248 5.93 -7.72 -0.43
CA THR A 248 6.10 -9.11 0.00
C THR A 248 4.74 -9.78 -0.05
N SER A 249 4.36 -10.32 -1.20
CA SER A 249 3.00 -10.77 -1.47
C SER A 249 2.98 -11.98 -2.40
N GLY A 250 1.80 -12.56 -2.67
CA GLY A 250 1.63 -13.72 -3.54
C GLY A 250 1.86 -13.46 -5.03
N GLY A 251 2.25 -12.24 -5.40
CA GLY A 251 2.52 -11.81 -6.77
C GLY A 251 1.26 -11.46 -7.54
N THR A 252 0.91 -10.18 -7.60
CA THR A 252 -0.29 -9.70 -8.32
C THR A 252 -0.28 -10.04 -9.80
N HIS A 253 0.90 -10.16 -10.41
CA HIS A 253 1.09 -10.54 -11.81
C HIS A 253 1.45 -12.01 -12.05
N ARG A 254 1.37 -12.86 -11.00
CA ARG A 254 1.73 -14.28 -11.08
C ARG A 254 0.97 -15.00 -12.20
N ASP A 255 1.68 -15.76 -13.02
CA ASP A 255 1.16 -16.54 -14.15
C ASP A 255 0.42 -15.74 -15.24
N ARG A 256 0.50 -14.40 -15.22
CA ARG A 256 -0.19 -13.55 -16.22
C ARG A 256 0.43 -13.62 -17.62
N TYR A 257 1.75 -13.76 -17.70
CA TYR A 257 2.51 -13.79 -18.96
C TYR A 257 3.81 -14.58 -18.78
N GLY A 258 4.40 -15.05 -19.89
CA GLY A 258 5.70 -15.72 -19.88
C GLY A 258 6.80 -14.81 -19.34
N GLY A 259 7.48 -15.24 -18.27
CA GLY A 259 8.54 -14.45 -17.61
C GLY A 259 8.07 -13.51 -16.50
N TRP A 260 6.84 -13.65 -15.99
CA TRP A 260 6.37 -12.91 -14.81
C TRP A 260 7.31 -13.05 -13.61
N ASN A 261 7.87 -14.24 -13.43
CA ASN A 261 8.79 -14.60 -12.34
C ASN A 261 10.13 -13.84 -12.40
N ARG A 262 10.39 -13.09 -13.47
CA ARG A 262 11.57 -12.22 -13.55
C ARG A 262 11.42 -10.92 -12.76
N TRP A 263 10.19 -10.54 -12.42
CA TRP A 263 9.85 -9.23 -11.85
C TRP A 263 9.29 -9.32 -10.43
N TYR A 264 9.44 -10.48 -9.82
CA TYR A 264 8.91 -10.78 -8.50
C TYR A 264 9.81 -11.79 -7.79
N TRP A 265 9.57 -12.01 -6.50
CA TRP A 265 10.22 -13.06 -5.72
C TRP A 265 9.18 -14.09 -5.29
N ASP A 266 9.58 -15.35 -5.14
CA ASP A 266 8.72 -16.39 -4.65
C ASP A 266 8.25 -16.07 -3.22
N TYR A 267 6.93 -15.93 -3.07
CA TYR A 267 6.31 -15.64 -1.78
C TYR A 267 6.59 -16.71 -0.74
N THR A 268 6.72 -17.98 -1.16
CA THR A 268 7.01 -19.09 -0.22
C THR A 268 8.32 -18.87 0.53
N GLN A 269 9.28 -18.21 -0.11
CA GLN A 269 10.56 -17.81 0.48
C GLN A 269 10.44 -16.47 1.23
N MET A 270 9.75 -15.50 0.63
CA MET A 270 9.73 -14.11 1.12
C MET A 270 8.76 -13.86 2.28
N GLN A 271 7.79 -14.74 2.53
CA GLN A 271 6.73 -14.54 3.53
C GLN A 271 7.25 -14.35 4.97
N VAL A 272 8.50 -14.73 5.26
CA VAL A 272 9.14 -14.57 6.59
C VAL A 272 9.63 -13.15 6.86
N VAL A 273 9.82 -12.32 5.82
CA VAL A 273 10.41 -10.99 5.93
C VAL A 273 9.42 -10.00 6.58
N SER A 274 8.17 -10.05 6.14
CA SER A 274 7.10 -9.12 6.52
C SER A 274 6.10 -9.80 7.46
N ASP A 275 5.56 -9.06 8.44
CA ASP A 275 4.61 -9.62 9.41
C ASP A 275 3.27 -10.00 8.73
N LEU A 276 2.92 -9.33 7.63
CA LEU A 276 1.78 -9.66 6.77
C LEU A 276 2.14 -9.58 5.28
N PRO A 277 1.45 -10.33 4.40
CA PRO A 277 1.52 -10.07 2.97
C PRO A 277 1.13 -8.63 2.63
N SER A 278 1.85 -8.06 1.66
CA SER A 278 1.80 -6.64 1.32
C SER A 278 1.90 -6.45 -0.19
N SER A 279 0.78 -6.68 -0.87
CA SER A 279 0.66 -6.44 -2.31
C SER A 279 0.68 -4.95 -2.63
N GLU A 280 1.17 -4.61 -3.82
CA GLU A 280 0.98 -3.29 -4.40
C GLU A 280 -0.21 -3.27 -5.35
N SER A 281 -0.98 -2.18 -5.32
CA SER A 281 -2.06 -1.95 -6.29
C SER A 281 -2.25 -0.45 -6.52
N TYR A 282 -1.76 0.01 -7.68
CA TYR A 282 -1.81 1.41 -8.07
C TYR A 282 -2.61 1.59 -9.34
N TYR A 283 -3.59 2.48 -9.34
CA TYR A 283 -4.49 2.66 -10.48
C TYR A 283 -3.73 2.93 -11.79
N ARG A 284 -4.00 2.10 -12.80
CA ARG A 284 -3.40 2.15 -14.15
C ARG A 284 -1.86 2.12 -14.17
N HIS A 285 -1.25 1.51 -13.16
CA HIS A 285 0.17 1.17 -13.13
C HIS A 285 0.31 -0.33 -13.43
N PHE A 286 0.75 -0.67 -14.65
CA PHE A 286 0.82 -2.04 -15.16
C PHE A 286 -0.52 -2.81 -15.20
N ASN A 287 -1.64 -2.10 -15.14
CA ASN A 287 -3.01 -2.64 -15.11
C ASN A 287 -3.98 -1.76 -15.93
N THR A 288 -5.18 -2.27 -16.20
CA THR A 288 -6.20 -1.55 -17.00
C THR A 288 -7.11 -0.62 -16.18
N GLY A 289 -6.88 -0.52 -14.86
CA GLY A 289 -7.74 0.18 -13.92
C GLY A 289 -8.73 -0.77 -13.25
N TYR A 290 -9.99 -0.38 -13.15
CA TYR A 290 -11.03 -1.15 -12.44
C TYR A 290 -11.77 -2.17 -13.31
N THR A 291 -11.67 -2.06 -14.64
CA THR A 291 -12.27 -2.99 -15.61
C THR A 291 -11.25 -3.42 -16.66
N GLY A 292 -11.60 -4.41 -17.47
CA GLY A 292 -10.77 -4.94 -18.56
C GLY A 292 -9.97 -6.18 -18.17
N LYS A 293 -9.12 -6.67 -19.09
CA LYS A 293 -8.43 -7.97 -18.97
C LYS A 293 -7.39 -8.04 -17.86
N GLN A 294 -6.99 -6.90 -17.29
CA GLN A 294 -5.93 -6.77 -16.29
C GLN A 294 -6.36 -5.76 -15.23
N ASP A 295 -7.62 -5.81 -14.82
CA ASP A 295 -8.11 -4.92 -13.78
C ASP A 295 -7.47 -5.23 -12.42
N GLN A 296 -7.53 -4.24 -11.52
CA GLN A 296 -6.88 -4.32 -10.22
C GLN A 296 -7.48 -5.40 -9.32
N LEU A 297 -8.78 -5.66 -9.36
CA LEU A 297 -9.38 -6.68 -8.49
C LEU A 297 -8.92 -8.09 -8.89
N THR A 298 -8.88 -8.37 -10.18
CA THR A 298 -8.30 -9.62 -10.70
C THR A 298 -6.84 -9.78 -10.26
N MET A 299 -6.05 -8.71 -10.35
CA MET A 299 -4.65 -8.72 -9.89
C MET A 299 -4.50 -9.04 -8.40
N ILE A 300 -5.29 -8.39 -7.54
CA ILE A 300 -5.15 -8.63 -6.10
C ILE A 300 -5.66 -10.00 -5.71
N LEU A 301 -6.74 -10.51 -6.33
CA LEU A 301 -7.27 -11.84 -6.02
C LEU A 301 -6.31 -12.96 -6.44
N ASN A 302 -5.49 -12.72 -7.48
CA ASN A 302 -4.39 -13.61 -7.85
C ASN A 302 -3.35 -13.77 -6.74
N ALA A 303 -2.96 -12.65 -6.11
CA ALA A 303 -2.01 -12.66 -4.99
C ALA A 303 -2.65 -13.27 -3.74
N ARG A 304 -3.87 -12.82 -3.39
CA ARG A 304 -4.63 -13.31 -2.23
C ARG A 304 -4.82 -14.82 -2.28
N GLY A 305 -5.15 -15.37 -3.45
CA GLY A 305 -5.33 -16.81 -3.60
C GLY A 305 -4.08 -17.62 -3.26
N PHE A 306 -2.89 -17.11 -3.59
CA PHE A 306 -1.62 -17.75 -3.22
C PHE A 306 -1.28 -17.53 -1.75
N GLU A 307 -1.50 -16.33 -1.22
CA GLU A 307 -1.27 -16.02 0.20
C GLU A 307 -2.15 -16.86 1.12
N ILE A 308 -3.44 -17.04 0.80
CA ILE A 308 -4.37 -17.90 1.54
C ILE A 308 -3.90 -19.36 1.50
N ALA A 309 -3.45 -19.86 0.34
CA ALA A 309 -2.91 -21.21 0.23
C ALA A 309 -1.62 -21.42 1.06
N GLN A 310 -0.94 -20.35 1.46
CA GLN A 310 0.20 -20.37 2.39
C GLN A 310 -0.21 -20.09 3.86
N GLY A 311 -1.50 -20.12 4.18
CA GLY A 311 -2.00 -19.87 5.54
C GLY A 311 -1.96 -18.39 5.95
N LYS A 312 -1.98 -17.45 5.00
CA LYS A 312 -1.97 -16.01 5.25
C LYS A 312 -3.29 -15.34 4.80
N PRO A 313 -4.38 -15.47 5.58
CA PRO A 313 -5.71 -15.01 5.20
C PRO A 313 -5.91 -13.49 5.32
N LEU A 314 -4.96 -12.77 5.94
CA LEU A 314 -5.00 -11.32 6.11
C LEU A 314 -3.84 -10.64 5.36
N SER A 315 -3.98 -9.34 5.08
CA SER A 315 -2.94 -8.55 4.39
C SER A 315 -2.93 -7.07 4.81
N TYR A 316 -1.78 -6.42 4.57
CA TYR A 316 -1.57 -4.98 4.75
C TYR A 316 -0.89 -4.40 3.49
N ASN A 317 -1.67 -3.76 2.63
CA ASN A 317 -1.29 -3.53 1.23
C ASN A 317 -0.90 -2.08 0.93
N TRP A 318 -0.17 -1.88 -0.18
CA TRP A 318 0.27 -0.60 -0.70
C TRP A 318 -0.66 -0.12 -1.80
N LEU A 319 -1.42 0.94 -1.54
CA LEU A 319 -2.55 1.33 -2.39
C LEU A 319 -2.41 2.76 -2.89
N CYS A 320 -2.83 2.99 -4.13
CA CYS A 320 -2.89 4.33 -4.68
C CYS A 320 -4.02 4.43 -5.71
N ALA A 321 -4.88 5.43 -5.56
CA ALA A 321 -5.92 5.79 -6.53
C ALA A 321 -5.35 6.44 -7.80
N GLY A 322 -4.02 6.44 -7.94
CA GLY A 322 -3.29 6.99 -9.07
C GLY A 322 -2.65 8.35 -8.77
N TRP A 323 -1.83 8.80 -9.71
CA TRP A 323 -1.18 10.11 -9.70
C TRP A 323 -1.07 10.64 -11.14
N PRO A 324 -0.91 11.97 -11.34
CA PRO A 324 -1.16 12.59 -12.64
C PRO A 324 -0.37 12.01 -13.83
N ARG A 325 0.87 11.52 -13.62
CA ARG A 325 1.78 11.02 -14.68
C ARG A 325 1.74 11.92 -15.94
N LYS A 326 1.93 11.35 -17.14
CA LYS A 326 1.86 12.10 -18.42
C LYS A 326 0.44 12.53 -18.80
N SER A 327 -0.61 12.03 -18.14
CA SER A 327 -2.01 12.33 -18.49
C SER A 327 -2.90 12.28 -17.25
N PRO A 328 -3.13 13.42 -16.56
CA PRO A 328 -3.85 13.44 -15.29
C PRO A 328 -5.26 12.84 -15.37
N ALA A 329 -6.03 13.24 -16.39
CA ALA A 329 -7.40 12.77 -16.62
C ALA A 329 -7.50 11.24 -16.80
N LYS A 330 -6.42 10.58 -17.22
CA LYS A 330 -6.39 9.13 -17.42
C LYS A 330 -5.76 8.38 -16.24
N ASN A 331 -4.92 9.02 -15.44
CA ASN A 331 -4.13 8.33 -14.41
C ASN A 331 -4.61 8.56 -12.99
N LEU A 332 -5.63 9.41 -12.80
CA LEU A 332 -6.35 9.56 -11.54
C LEU A 332 -7.66 8.78 -11.62
N SER A 333 -7.91 7.90 -10.66
CA SER A 333 -9.18 7.20 -10.59
C SER A 333 -10.26 8.12 -10.02
N PRO A 334 -11.53 7.95 -10.41
CA PRO A 334 -12.63 8.47 -9.62
C PRO A 334 -12.60 7.89 -8.21
N ILE A 335 -12.94 8.72 -7.23
CA ILE A 335 -12.78 8.40 -5.81
C ILE A 335 -13.85 7.43 -5.33
N ASP A 336 -15.07 7.54 -5.86
CA ASP A 336 -16.14 6.56 -5.65
C ASP A 336 -15.67 5.16 -6.07
N ARG A 337 -15.15 4.99 -7.29
CA ARG A 337 -14.66 3.70 -7.77
C ARG A 337 -13.46 3.18 -6.96
N TYR A 338 -12.63 4.07 -6.43
CA TYR A 338 -11.58 3.69 -5.49
C TYR A 338 -12.15 3.16 -4.17
N MET A 339 -13.20 3.78 -3.61
CA MET A 339 -13.88 3.26 -2.42
C MET A 339 -14.45 1.86 -2.67
N GLY A 340 -15.06 1.63 -3.84
CA GLY A 340 -15.58 0.31 -4.18
C GLY A 340 -14.49 -0.76 -4.28
N PHE A 341 -13.37 -0.44 -4.94
CA PHE A 341 -12.19 -1.30 -4.96
C PHE A 341 -11.67 -1.60 -3.54
N LEU A 342 -11.56 -0.58 -2.68
CA LEU A 342 -11.12 -0.76 -1.29
C LEU A 342 -12.05 -1.71 -0.53
N LYS A 343 -13.37 -1.55 -0.65
CA LYS A 343 -14.35 -2.43 0.02
C LYS A 343 -14.19 -3.88 -0.44
N CYS A 344 -14.02 -4.13 -1.75
CA CYS A 344 -13.72 -5.46 -2.25
C CYS A 344 -12.42 -6.03 -1.66
N PHE A 345 -11.37 -5.19 -1.52
CA PHE A 345 -10.09 -5.64 -0.98
C PHE A 345 -10.15 -5.94 0.52
N TYR A 346 -10.90 -5.14 1.30
CA TYR A 346 -11.19 -5.47 2.70
C TYR A 346 -11.95 -6.79 2.80
N THR A 347 -13.00 -7.01 2.01
CA THR A 347 -13.72 -8.30 1.97
C THR A 347 -12.80 -9.47 1.60
N ALA A 348 -11.77 -9.22 0.77
CA ALA A 348 -10.71 -10.19 0.45
C ALA A 348 -9.64 -10.41 1.54
N GLY A 349 -9.79 -9.78 2.72
CA GLY A 349 -8.94 -9.97 3.89
C GLY A 349 -7.90 -8.86 4.14
N MET A 350 -8.06 -7.67 3.58
CA MET A 350 -7.22 -6.53 3.98
C MET A 350 -7.67 -6.02 5.36
N ILE A 351 -6.73 -5.76 6.28
CA ILE A 351 -7.04 -5.26 7.65
C ILE A 351 -6.44 -3.88 7.95
N GLY A 352 -5.85 -3.27 6.93
CA GLY A 352 -5.15 -1.99 6.98
C GLY A 352 -4.32 -1.83 5.71
N GLY A 353 -3.65 -0.70 5.56
CA GLY A 353 -2.77 -0.51 4.42
C GLY A 353 -2.07 0.85 4.41
N ASN A 354 -1.24 1.00 3.40
CA ASN A 354 -0.50 2.21 3.12
C ASN A 354 -1.20 3.00 2.02
N ALA A 355 -1.51 4.27 2.30
CA ALA A 355 -1.95 5.24 1.31
C ALA A 355 -0.72 5.88 0.63
N GLY A 356 -0.46 5.48 -0.62
CA GLY A 356 0.63 5.98 -1.43
C GLY A 356 0.26 7.22 -2.26
N TYR A 357 1.22 8.12 -2.48
CA TYR A 357 1.15 9.11 -3.57
C TYR A 357 2.57 9.44 -4.07
N TYR A 358 2.88 8.98 -5.28
CA TYR A 358 4.26 8.90 -5.79
C TYR A 358 4.62 10.00 -6.80
N THR A 359 3.95 11.15 -6.71
CA THR A 359 4.39 12.39 -7.37
C THR A 359 4.40 13.55 -6.39
N TYR A 360 5.42 14.41 -6.46
CA TYR A 360 5.46 15.60 -5.63
C TYR A 360 4.49 16.65 -6.22
N PRO A 361 3.40 16.99 -5.51
CA PRO A 361 2.42 17.91 -6.08
C PRO A 361 3.03 19.31 -6.21
N LYS A 362 2.60 20.04 -7.26
CA LYS A 362 2.93 21.47 -7.41
C LYS A 362 2.47 22.23 -6.16
N GLY A 363 3.35 23.03 -5.57
CA GLY A 363 3.06 23.73 -4.31
C GLY A 363 3.27 22.90 -3.03
N ARG A 364 3.64 21.61 -3.16
CA ARG A 364 3.86 20.67 -2.04
C ARG A 364 2.56 20.34 -1.30
N PHE A 365 2.64 19.44 -0.33
CA PHE A 365 1.49 19.01 0.48
C PHE A 365 0.94 20.07 1.46
N LYS A 366 1.51 21.27 1.49
CA LYS A 366 1.03 22.40 2.32
C LYS A 366 0.26 23.46 1.54
N ALA A 367 0.24 23.37 0.21
CA ALA A 367 -0.39 24.39 -0.62
C ALA A 367 -1.90 24.43 -0.34
N PRO A 368 -2.47 25.63 -0.13
CA PRO A 368 -3.92 25.79 -0.10
C PRO A 368 -4.52 25.55 -1.48
N PHE A 369 -5.80 25.20 -1.51
CA PHE A 369 -6.58 24.93 -2.73
C PHE A 369 -7.97 25.58 -2.63
N PRO A 370 -8.69 25.77 -3.76
CA PRO A 370 -10.05 26.31 -3.73
C PRO A 370 -10.99 25.48 -2.85
N GLU A 371 -11.91 26.14 -2.15
CA GLU A 371 -12.94 25.45 -1.37
C GLU A 371 -13.78 24.53 -2.28
N GLY A 372 -14.14 23.35 -1.78
CA GLY A 372 -14.86 22.35 -2.57
C GLY A 372 -14.01 21.59 -3.60
N GLU A 373 -12.75 21.97 -3.81
CA GLU A 373 -11.84 21.32 -4.77
C GLU A 373 -10.60 20.69 -4.10
N PRO A 374 -10.78 19.75 -3.15
CA PRO A 374 -9.63 19.09 -2.52
C PRO A 374 -8.78 18.36 -3.56
N PRO A 375 -7.45 18.35 -3.43
CA PRO A 375 -6.60 17.64 -4.36
C PRO A 375 -6.81 16.13 -4.24
N HIS A 376 -6.67 15.42 -5.36
CA HIS A 376 -6.94 13.98 -5.44
C HIS A 376 -6.17 13.14 -4.41
N TRP A 377 -4.92 13.51 -4.10
CA TRP A 377 -4.12 12.85 -3.06
C TRP A 377 -4.75 12.92 -1.67
N LEU A 378 -5.48 14.00 -1.36
CA LEU A 378 -6.21 14.13 -0.10
C LEU A 378 -7.50 13.32 -0.13
N GLN A 379 -8.24 13.40 -1.25
CA GLN A 379 -9.49 12.67 -1.43
C GLN A 379 -9.31 11.14 -1.32
N GLN A 380 -8.21 10.59 -1.85
CA GLN A 380 -7.95 9.15 -1.73
C GLN A 380 -7.64 8.71 -0.29
N MET A 381 -7.01 9.57 0.53
CA MET A 381 -6.81 9.28 1.96
C MET A 381 -8.12 9.35 2.74
N VAL A 382 -8.98 10.33 2.43
CA VAL A 382 -10.35 10.44 2.96
C VAL A 382 -11.15 9.17 2.64
N ALA A 383 -11.15 8.73 1.39
CA ALA A 383 -11.80 7.49 0.96
C ALA A 383 -11.28 6.27 1.72
N PHE A 384 -9.96 6.17 1.91
CA PHE A 384 -9.36 5.04 2.64
C PHE A 384 -9.76 5.05 4.13
N GLY A 385 -9.71 6.20 4.80
CA GLY A 385 -10.15 6.33 6.19
C GLY A 385 -11.62 5.95 6.39
N ARG A 386 -12.50 6.35 5.45
CA ARG A 386 -13.93 6.00 5.50
C ARG A 386 -14.19 4.51 5.33
N VAL A 387 -13.54 3.87 4.36
CA VAL A 387 -13.68 2.41 4.18
C VAL A 387 -13.07 1.66 5.35
N HIS A 388 -11.93 2.12 5.88
CA HIS A 388 -11.30 1.51 7.06
C HIS A 388 -12.24 1.55 8.29
N ALA A 389 -12.91 2.68 8.52
CA ALA A 389 -13.89 2.78 9.59
C ALA A 389 -15.11 1.87 9.38
N LEU A 390 -15.65 1.77 8.16
CA LEU A 390 -16.72 0.81 7.85
C LEU A 390 -16.30 -0.61 8.27
N PHE A 391 -15.10 -1.04 7.86
CA PHE A 391 -14.64 -2.39 8.18
C PHE A 391 -14.22 -2.57 9.64
N SER A 392 -14.05 -1.51 10.43
CA SER A 392 -13.89 -1.63 11.87
C SER A 392 -15.15 -2.19 12.56
N HIS A 393 -16.33 -1.99 11.95
CA HIS A 393 -17.60 -2.59 12.36
C HIS A 393 -17.80 -4.03 11.85
N LEU A 394 -16.98 -4.46 10.89
CA LEU A 394 -17.07 -5.75 10.21
C LEU A 394 -15.81 -6.61 10.43
N GLU A 395 -14.97 -6.21 11.40
CA GLU A 395 -13.67 -6.81 11.66
C GLU A 395 -13.76 -8.30 12.01
N ASP A 396 -14.83 -8.67 12.70
CA ASP A 396 -15.18 -10.05 13.06
C ASP A 396 -15.20 -10.95 11.82
N PHE A 397 -15.90 -10.54 10.76
CA PHE A 397 -15.84 -11.25 9.48
C PHE A 397 -14.43 -11.35 8.94
N LEU A 398 -13.60 -10.31 9.04
CA LEU A 398 -12.24 -10.33 8.49
C LEU A 398 -11.35 -11.36 9.19
N ARG A 399 -11.47 -11.50 10.52
CA ARG A 399 -10.63 -12.40 11.32
C ARG A 399 -11.19 -13.82 11.38
N ASP A 400 -12.51 -13.92 11.48
CA ASP A 400 -13.22 -15.16 11.84
C ASP A 400 -14.07 -15.71 10.69
N GLY A 401 -13.98 -15.11 9.51
CA GLY A 401 -14.51 -15.68 8.27
C GLY A 401 -13.47 -16.30 7.35
N ASP A 402 -13.94 -16.78 6.20
CA ASP A 402 -13.11 -17.23 5.08
C ASP A 402 -13.57 -16.59 3.76
N LEU A 403 -12.60 -16.11 2.99
CA LEU A 403 -12.85 -15.60 1.64
C LEU A 403 -13.32 -16.76 0.76
N LEU A 404 -14.50 -16.62 0.15
CA LEU A 404 -15.08 -17.72 -0.60
C LEU A 404 -14.42 -17.86 -1.99
N PRO A 405 -14.15 -19.10 -2.45
CA PRO A 405 -13.38 -19.36 -3.66
C PRO A 405 -14.09 -18.90 -4.95
N GLY A 406 -15.41 -18.80 -4.93
CA GLY A 406 -16.23 -18.65 -6.13
C GLY A 406 -16.21 -19.91 -7.02
N PRO A 407 -17.08 -19.98 -8.05
CA PRO A 407 -17.23 -21.18 -8.87
C PRO A 407 -16.17 -21.33 -9.98
N ARG A 408 -15.34 -20.31 -10.21
CA ARG A 408 -14.36 -20.28 -11.32
C ARG A 408 -12.93 -20.36 -10.80
N LYS A 409 -12.05 -20.90 -11.66
CA LYS A 409 -10.59 -20.80 -11.49
C LYS A 409 -10.11 -19.38 -11.84
N HIS A 410 -9.01 -18.95 -11.23
CA HIS A 410 -8.39 -17.66 -11.53
C HIS A 410 -8.01 -17.57 -13.02
N VAL A 411 -8.09 -16.38 -13.59
CA VAL A 411 -7.88 -16.19 -15.04
C VAL A 411 -6.43 -16.42 -15.46
N TRP A 412 -5.46 -16.20 -14.57
CA TRP A 412 -4.03 -16.40 -14.81
C TRP A 412 -3.51 -17.68 -14.14
N SER A 413 -3.75 -17.81 -12.85
CA SER A 413 -3.27 -18.92 -12.03
C SER A 413 -4.30 -20.04 -11.94
N LYS A 414 -4.36 -20.90 -12.96
CA LYS A 414 -5.42 -21.94 -13.11
C LYS A 414 -5.48 -22.97 -11.96
N GLY A 415 -4.45 -23.07 -11.15
CA GLY A 415 -4.44 -23.90 -9.93
C GLY A 415 -5.19 -23.29 -8.74
N GLN A 416 -5.71 -22.06 -8.85
CA GLN A 416 -6.38 -21.36 -7.75
C GLN A 416 -7.81 -20.95 -8.09
N PRO A 417 -8.68 -20.78 -7.09
CA PRO A 417 -9.97 -20.13 -7.27
C PRO A 417 -9.82 -18.67 -7.70
N ALA A 418 -10.86 -18.15 -8.36
CA ALA A 418 -10.93 -16.74 -8.73
C ALA A 418 -11.20 -15.83 -7.53
N TYR A 419 -11.77 -16.37 -6.43
CA TYR A 419 -12.21 -15.63 -5.24
C TYR A 419 -13.20 -14.50 -5.57
N GLU A 420 -14.04 -14.78 -6.58
CA GLU A 420 -15.05 -13.86 -7.09
C GLU A 420 -16.24 -14.65 -7.64
N PHE A 421 -17.43 -14.07 -7.49
CA PHE A 421 -18.69 -14.61 -8.00
C PHE A 421 -19.07 -13.94 -9.32
N PRO A 422 -19.30 -14.71 -10.39
CA PRO A 422 -19.70 -14.16 -11.69
C PRO A 422 -21.10 -13.54 -11.61
N THR A 423 -21.22 -12.31 -12.08
CA THR A 423 -22.48 -11.55 -12.15
C THR A 423 -23.15 -11.63 -13.52
N GLY A 424 -22.43 -12.11 -14.54
CA GLY A 424 -22.81 -11.97 -15.96
C GLY A 424 -22.46 -10.61 -16.58
N ASP A 425 -22.10 -9.61 -15.77
CA ASP A 425 -21.68 -8.27 -16.22
C ASP A 425 -20.17 -8.09 -16.02
N ALA A 426 -19.43 -7.83 -17.10
CA ALA A 426 -17.98 -7.63 -17.07
C ALA A 426 -17.54 -6.36 -16.30
N GLU A 427 -18.46 -5.46 -16.01
CA GLU A 427 -18.24 -4.22 -15.29
C GLU A 427 -18.74 -4.25 -13.84
N ALA A 428 -19.30 -5.37 -13.38
CA ALA A 428 -19.78 -5.56 -12.01
C ALA A 428 -19.09 -6.74 -11.34
N ARG A 429 -18.59 -6.53 -10.14
CA ARG A 429 -17.71 -7.45 -9.41
C ARG A 429 -18.34 -7.81 -8.07
N VAL A 430 -18.24 -9.08 -7.67
CA VAL A 430 -18.78 -9.54 -6.39
C VAL A 430 -17.78 -10.44 -5.66
N VAL A 431 -17.41 -10.04 -4.45
CA VAL A 431 -16.55 -10.80 -3.55
C VAL A 431 -17.36 -11.12 -2.29
N ALA A 432 -17.22 -12.34 -1.77
CA ALA A 432 -17.95 -12.75 -0.57
C ALA A 432 -17.05 -13.54 0.40
N ARG A 433 -17.37 -13.40 1.68
CA ARG A 433 -16.72 -14.08 2.80
C ARG A 433 -17.79 -14.67 3.71
N LYS A 434 -17.60 -15.91 4.17
CA LYS A 434 -18.53 -16.58 5.09
C LYS A 434 -17.93 -16.57 6.49
N HIS A 435 -18.71 -16.24 7.52
CA HIS A 435 -18.28 -16.39 8.91
C HIS A 435 -18.08 -17.87 9.24
N ARG A 436 -17.07 -18.25 10.04
CA ARG A 436 -16.82 -19.66 10.37
C ARG A 436 -17.83 -20.24 11.35
N GLU A 437 -18.32 -19.41 12.26
CA GLU A 437 -19.20 -19.86 13.36
C GLU A 437 -20.69 -19.55 13.12
N HIS A 438 -21.01 -18.80 12.07
CA HIS A 438 -22.38 -18.34 11.80
C HIS A 438 -22.73 -18.55 10.34
N ASP A 439 -23.99 -18.88 10.06
CA ASP A 439 -24.54 -18.88 8.69
C ASP A 439 -24.84 -17.44 8.25
N GLU A 440 -23.77 -16.65 8.20
CA GLU A 440 -23.79 -15.26 7.79
C GLU A 440 -22.61 -14.96 6.85
N TRP A 441 -22.90 -14.17 5.82
CA TRP A 441 -21.95 -13.79 4.77
C TRP A 441 -21.76 -12.28 4.75
N LEU A 442 -20.52 -11.88 4.54
CA LEU A 442 -20.18 -10.53 4.13
C LEU A 442 -20.01 -10.53 2.60
N VAL A 443 -20.85 -9.77 1.90
CA VAL A 443 -20.84 -9.72 0.43
C VAL A 443 -20.63 -8.28 -0.03
N THR A 444 -19.70 -8.06 -0.96
CA THR A 444 -19.47 -6.74 -1.56
C THR A 444 -19.78 -6.76 -3.04
N GLY A 445 -20.76 -5.96 -3.46
CA GLY A 445 -21.10 -5.73 -4.86
C GLY A 445 -20.55 -4.39 -5.34
N TRP A 446 -19.78 -4.39 -6.43
CA TRP A 446 -19.11 -3.20 -6.94
C TRP A 446 -19.32 -3.02 -8.43
N ALA A 447 -19.91 -1.87 -8.81
CA ALA A 447 -20.04 -1.46 -10.20
C ALA A 447 -18.75 -0.78 -10.68
N ALA A 448 -17.72 -1.59 -10.95
CA ALA A 448 -16.40 -1.15 -11.39
C ALA A 448 -16.44 -0.28 -12.67
N GLY A 449 -17.42 -0.51 -13.55
CA GLY A 449 -17.67 0.31 -14.74
C GLY A 449 -18.12 1.74 -14.46
N GLY A 450 -18.71 1.99 -13.29
CA GLY A 450 -19.22 3.31 -12.88
C GLY A 450 -20.71 3.30 -12.57
N PRO A 451 -21.60 3.16 -13.56
CA PRO A 451 -23.05 3.21 -13.32
C PRO A 451 -23.52 2.15 -12.31
N GLU A 452 -24.38 2.55 -11.37
CA GLU A 452 -25.05 1.64 -10.44
C GLU A 452 -25.91 0.62 -11.20
N ARG A 453 -25.99 -0.62 -10.70
CA ARG A 453 -26.77 -1.68 -11.34
C ARG A 453 -27.10 -2.82 -10.39
N GLU A 454 -28.19 -3.50 -10.70
CA GLU A 454 -28.54 -4.75 -10.05
C GLU A 454 -27.70 -5.91 -10.63
N VAL A 455 -27.22 -6.81 -9.77
CA VAL A 455 -26.53 -8.04 -10.17
C VAL A 455 -27.08 -9.22 -9.41
N LYS A 456 -27.11 -10.38 -10.08
CA LYS A 456 -27.46 -11.66 -9.47
C LYS A 456 -26.24 -12.54 -9.36
N VAL A 457 -26.07 -13.20 -8.22
CA VAL A 457 -24.98 -14.14 -7.97
C VAL A 457 -25.49 -15.34 -7.19
N THR A 458 -24.90 -16.50 -7.42
CA THR A 458 -25.13 -17.72 -6.63
C THR A 458 -23.94 -17.95 -5.71
N ILE A 459 -24.17 -17.94 -4.40
CA ILE A 459 -23.14 -18.16 -3.38
C ILE A 459 -23.39 -19.53 -2.70
N PRO A 460 -22.36 -20.40 -2.59
CA PRO A 460 -22.48 -21.68 -1.88
C PRO A 460 -23.10 -21.53 -0.50
N ASP A 461 -23.97 -22.48 -0.14
CA ASP A 461 -24.76 -22.57 1.09
C ASP A 461 -25.79 -21.44 1.33
N LEU A 462 -25.66 -20.31 0.63
CA LEU A 462 -26.58 -19.17 0.71
C LEU A 462 -27.65 -19.19 -0.38
N GLY A 463 -27.31 -19.61 -1.60
CA GLY A 463 -28.21 -19.64 -2.76
C GLY A 463 -28.03 -18.43 -3.68
N GLU A 464 -29.04 -18.18 -4.53
CA GLU A 464 -29.07 -17.01 -5.41
C GLU A 464 -29.53 -15.78 -4.62
N ILE A 465 -28.78 -14.68 -4.76
CA ILE A 465 -29.11 -13.38 -4.19
C ILE A 465 -29.00 -12.29 -5.26
N THR A 466 -29.81 -11.26 -5.08
CA THR A 466 -29.80 -10.04 -5.89
C THR A 466 -29.20 -8.90 -5.08
N LEU A 467 -28.23 -8.19 -5.65
CA LEU A 467 -27.50 -7.11 -4.99
C LEU A 467 -27.51 -5.86 -5.85
N GLN A 468 -27.53 -4.69 -5.20
CA GLN A 468 -27.33 -3.42 -5.87
C GLN A 468 -25.84 -3.04 -5.86
N ALA A 469 -25.15 -3.29 -6.97
CA ALA A 469 -23.75 -2.92 -7.12
C ALA A 469 -23.60 -1.42 -7.38
N ARG A 470 -22.82 -0.72 -6.54
CA ARG A 470 -22.59 0.73 -6.62
C ARG A 470 -21.18 1.06 -7.09
N PRO A 471 -20.92 2.20 -7.74
CA PRO A 471 -19.55 2.65 -8.03
C PRO A 471 -18.68 2.73 -6.78
N SER A 472 -19.25 3.23 -5.68
CA SER A 472 -18.62 3.29 -4.35
C SER A 472 -18.49 1.94 -3.65
N GLY A 473 -18.97 0.85 -4.26
CA GLY A 473 -19.16 -0.46 -3.64
C GLY A 473 -20.30 -0.45 -2.62
N ALA A 474 -21.03 -1.56 -2.54
CA ALA A 474 -22.08 -1.79 -1.55
C ALA A 474 -21.71 -3.04 -0.74
N VAL A 475 -21.75 -2.94 0.59
CA VAL A 475 -21.37 -4.00 1.53
C VAL A 475 -22.62 -4.51 2.24
N TYR A 476 -22.86 -5.80 2.11
CA TYR A 476 -24.03 -6.48 2.65
C TYR A 476 -23.62 -7.49 3.71
N ARG A 477 -24.40 -7.54 4.79
CA ARG A 477 -24.51 -8.70 5.66
C ARG A 477 -25.70 -9.52 5.19
N VAL A 478 -25.48 -10.79 4.93
CA VAL A 478 -26.48 -11.66 4.33
C VAL A 478 -26.62 -12.92 5.16
N THR A 479 -27.85 -13.34 5.43
CA THR A 479 -28.22 -14.65 5.94
C THR A 479 -29.15 -15.32 4.92
N LYS A 480 -29.58 -16.56 5.16
CA LYS A 480 -30.57 -17.22 4.29
C LYS A 480 -31.89 -16.47 4.18
N ASP A 481 -32.26 -15.71 5.21
CA ASP A 481 -33.57 -15.05 5.32
C ASP A 481 -33.51 -13.55 5.05
N ALA A 482 -32.32 -12.93 5.09
CA ALA A 482 -32.19 -11.48 5.03
C ALA A 482 -30.93 -11.02 4.29
N THR A 483 -31.07 -9.95 3.50
CA THR A 483 -29.97 -9.19 2.92
C THR A 483 -30.02 -7.78 3.45
N ARG A 484 -29.02 -7.38 4.23
CA ARG A 484 -28.92 -6.04 4.83
C ARG A 484 -27.74 -5.27 4.25
N LEU A 485 -28.02 -4.14 3.62
CA LEU A 485 -26.99 -3.18 3.26
C LEU A 485 -26.44 -2.51 4.54
N VAL A 486 -25.13 -2.53 4.72
CA VAL A 486 -24.45 -1.97 5.90
C VAL A 486 -24.11 -0.50 5.68
N ASP A 487 -23.65 -0.15 4.48
CA ASP A 487 -23.22 1.18 4.09
C ASP A 487 -24.29 1.91 3.27
N GLU A 488 -25.37 2.32 3.93
CA GLU A 488 -26.52 2.98 3.29
C GLU A 488 -26.08 4.17 2.42
N ASP A 489 -25.20 5.03 2.95
CA ASP A 489 -24.48 6.03 2.17
C ASP A 489 -23.12 5.46 1.73
N GLY A 490 -23.00 5.13 0.44
CA GLY A 490 -21.79 4.51 -0.08
C GLY A 490 -20.53 5.38 0.03
N LEU A 491 -20.67 6.71 0.13
CA LEU A 491 -19.57 7.68 0.25
C LEU A 491 -19.31 8.10 1.71
N LEU A 492 -20.29 7.99 2.60
CA LEU A 492 -20.20 8.18 4.05
C LEU A 492 -20.66 6.91 4.79
N PRO A 493 -19.95 5.78 4.64
CA PRO A 493 -20.45 4.45 4.98
C PRO A 493 -20.74 4.23 6.47
N THR A 494 -20.27 5.11 7.35
CA THR A 494 -20.47 5.02 8.80
C THR A 494 -21.38 6.11 9.34
N ALA A 495 -22.05 6.91 8.50
CA ALA A 495 -22.85 8.05 8.98
C ALA A 495 -24.08 7.62 9.81
N LYS A 496 -24.50 6.35 9.70
CA LYS A 496 -25.70 5.79 10.34
C LYS A 496 -25.42 4.51 11.14
N LEU A 497 -24.15 4.19 11.43
CA LEU A 497 -23.74 2.95 12.11
C LEU A 497 -23.66 3.11 13.63
#